data_AF-A0A2N3HLY7-F1
#
_entry.id   AF-A0A2N3HLY7-F1
#
_cell.length_a   1.000
_cell.length_b   1.000
_cell.length_c   1.000
_cell.angle_alpha   90.00
_cell.angle_beta   90.00
_cell.angle_gamma   90.00
#
_symmetry.space_group_name_H-M   'P 1'
#
loop_
_entity.id
_entity.type
_entity.pdbx_description
1 polymer ?
#
loop_
_entity_poly.entity_id
_entity_poly.type
_entity_poly.pdbx_seq_one_letter_code
_entity_poly.pdbx_strand_id
1 'polypeptide(L)'
;METGNIEFIRAVYFQTSTNETKTIINYGLQSNDEVINEPLFTEIIRLEFDNGFHDRSRDFDYWLYFRDETNWKRCSRTGLAKTNINNVLEGNISRELNLTTKTAKGTNFETPQHLVIIQSNDLHKGLTVDIFKDFYVRKKEILKHFLKEHYIKHGITKKELLTSSLVCSNVCINGQR
;
A
#
# COMPACT_ATOMS: atom_id res chain seq x y z
N MET A 1 0.42 -6.20 14.37
CA MET A 1 1.50 -5.24 14.78
C MET A 1 0.85 -4.00 15.36
N GLU A 2 1.60 -3.10 16.03
CA GLU A 2 1.00 -1.92 16.69
C GLU A 2 1.81 -0.62 16.52
N THR A 3 1.12 0.52 16.37
CA THR A 3 1.66 1.88 16.43
C THR A 3 0.75 2.77 17.26
N GLY A 4 1.26 3.49 18.26
CA GLY A 4 0.42 4.34 19.12
C GLY A 4 -0.75 3.60 19.77
N ASN A 5 -0.57 2.33 20.16
CA ASN A 5 -1.61 1.40 20.65
C ASN A 5 -2.73 1.09 19.65
N ILE A 6 -2.54 1.41 18.37
CA ILE A 6 -3.45 1.05 17.29
C ILE A 6 -2.85 -0.13 16.53
N GLU A 7 -3.64 -1.19 16.40
CA GLU A 7 -3.26 -2.37 15.63
C GLU A 7 -3.31 -2.09 14.13
N PHE A 8 -2.39 -2.73 13.41
CA PHE A 8 -2.40 -2.77 11.96
C PHE A 8 -1.93 -4.11 11.44
N ILE A 9 -2.36 -4.40 10.22
CA ILE A 9 -1.97 -5.56 9.45
C ILE A 9 -1.08 -5.07 8.30
N ARG A 10 0.00 -5.81 8.03
CA ARG A 10 0.99 -5.49 7.00
C ARG A 10 0.96 -6.56 5.92
N ALA A 11 0.94 -6.11 4.68
CA ALA A 11 1.10 -6.95 3.52
C ALA A 11 2.28 -6.44 2.68
N VAL A 12 3.04 -7.36 2.09
CA VAL A 12 4.12 -7.05 1.15
C VAL A 12 3.68 -7.50 -0.23
N TYR A 13 3.87 -6.63 -1.22
CA TYR A 13 3.47 -6.88 -2.59
C TYR A 13 4.66 -6.69 -3.53
N PHE A 14 4.82 -7.59 -4.49
CA PHE A 14 5.84 -7.50 -5.54
C PHE A 14 5.22 -7.24 -6.90
N GLN A 15 5.90 -6.43 -7.70
CA GLN A 15 5.44 -6.08 -9.03
C GLN A 15 5.33 -7.34 -9.90
N THR A 16 4.18 -7.52 -10.53
CA THR A 16 3.88 -8.65 -11.42
C THR A 16 3.77 -8.22 -12.88
N SER A 17 3.24 -7.03 -13.14
CA SER A 17 3.19 -6.45 -14.49
C SER A 17 3.14 -4.93 -14.45
N THR A 18 3.51 -4.30 -15.57
CA THR A 18 3.37 -2.86 -15.78
C THR A 18 2.99 -2.61 -17.24
N ASN A 19 2.28 -1.52 -17.52
CA ASN A 19 1.99 -1.13 -18.91
C ASN A 19 3.21 -0.44 -19.54
N GLU A 20 3.18 -0.27 -20.87
CA GLU A 20 4.29 0.32 -21.64
C GLU A 20 4.68 1.73 -21.15
N THR A 21 3.69 2.54 -20.78
CA THR A 21 3.89 3.89 -20.27
C THR A 21 4.25 3.94 -18.79
N LYS A 22 4.32 2.80 -18.09
CA LYS A 22 4.59 2.66 -16.65
C LYS A 22 3.67 3.48 -15.73
N THR A 23 2.50 3.85 -16.22
CA THR A 23 1.47 4.56 -15.46
C THR A 23 0.57 3.61 -14.69
N ILE A 24 0.61 2.31 -15.01
CA ILE A 24 -0.11 1.25 -14.33
C ILE A 24 0.89 0.19 -13.90
N ILE A 25 0.83 -0.21 -12.63
CA ILE A 25 1.65 -1.27 -12.05
C ILE A 25 0.73 -2.21 -11.28
N ASN A 26 0.74 -3.49 -11.62
CA ASN A 26 0.06 -4.52 -10.83
C ASN A 26 1.07 -5.22 -9.94
N TYR A 27 0.62 -5.62 -8.76
CA TYR A 27 1.43 -6.33 -7.79
C TYR A 27 0.69 -7.57 -7.29
N GLY A 28 1.44 -8.62 -7.01
CA GLY A 28 0.96 -9.83 -6.35
C GLY A 28 1.36 -9.83 -4.89
N LEU A 29 0.44 -10.29 -4.03
CA LEU A 29 0.67 -10.46 -2.61
C LEU A 29 1.78 -11.49 -2.38
N GLN A 30 2.76 -11.13 -1.55
CA GLN A 30 3.69 -12.10 -0.99
C GLN A 30 2.97 -12.84 0.15
N SER A 31 2.68 -14.11 -0.07
CA SER A 31 1.87 -14.93 0.84
C SER A 31 2.40 -14.95 2.28
N ASN A 32 1.51 -14.63 3.22
CA ASN A 32 1.61 -14.92 4.64
C ASN A 32 0.20 -15.32 5.11
N ASP A 33 0.08 -16.43 5.86
CA ASP A 33 -1.21 -17.03 6.26
C ASP A 33 -2.13 -16.05 7.01
N GLU A 34 -1.55 -15.11 7.76
CA GLU A 34 -2.31 -14.06 8.47
C GLU A 34 -3.02 -13.08 7.51
N VAL A 35 -2.38 -12.75 6.39
CA VAL A 35 -2.89 -11.74 5.43
C VAL A 35 -3.92 -12.34 4.48
N ILE A 36 -3.78 -13.62 4.14
CA ILE A 36 -4.67 -14.34 3.21
C ILE A 36 -6.13 -14.33 3.70
N ASN A 37 -6.33 -14.28 5.02
CA ASN A 37 -7.67 -14.31 5.62
C ASN A 37 -8.26 -12.92 5.91
N GLU A 38 -7.54 -11.83 5.58
CA GLU A 38 -7.98 -10.47 5.90
C GLU A 38 -8.73 -9.81 4.74
N PRO A 39 -10.05 -9.51 4.88
CA PRO A 39 -10.89 -9.04 3.77
C PRO A 39 -10.48 -7.72 3.12
N LEU A 40 -9.64 -6.93 3.78
CA LEU A 40 -9.15 -5.64 3.27
C LEU A 40 -7.93 -5.81 2.35
N PHE A 41 -7.33 -6.99 2.30
CA PHE A 41 -6.26 -7.32 1.36
C PHE A 41 -6.78 -8.20 0.25
N THR A 42 -6.11 -8.11 -0.90
CA THR A 42 -6.47 -8.86 -2.10
C THR A 42 -5.21 -9.45 -2.67
N GLU A 43 -5.29 -10.61 -3.32
CA GLU A 43 -4.10 -11.26 -3.89
C GLU A 43 -3.37 -10.37 -4.89
N ILE A 44 -4.09 -9.47 -5.55
CA ILE A 44 -3.55 -8.54 -6.53
C ILE A 44 -3.99 -7.13 -6.15
N ILE A 45 -3.06 -6.19 -6.20
CA ILE A 45 -3.37 -4.76 -6.12
C ILE A 45 -2.84 -4.07 -7.37
N ARG A 46 -3.38 -2.88 -7.65
CA ARG A 46 -2.91 -2.04 -8.75
C ARG A 46 -2.66 -0.62 -8.28
N LEU A 47 -1.53 -0.08 -8.72
CA LEU A 47 -1.21 1.33 -8.62
C LEU A 47 -1.40 1.96 -10.00
N GLU A 48 -2.22 3.00 -10.10
CA GLU A 48 -2.41 3.80 -11.32
C GLU A 48 -2.03 5.26 -11.06
N PHE A 49 -1.27 5.88 -11.96
CA PHE A 49 -0.97 7.31 -11.89
C PHE A 49 -2.25 8.12 -12.11
N ASP A 50 -2.47 9.14 -11.29
CA ASP A 50 -3.61 10.03 -11.46
C ASP A 50 -3.34 11.08 -12.55
N ASN A 51 -4.30 11.25 -13.45
CA ASN A 51 -4.17 12.15 -14.61
C ASN A 51 -4.72 13.58 -14.35
N GLY A 52 -5.00 13.94 -13.09
CA GLY A 52 -5.42 15.28 -12.66
C GLY A 52 -6.87 15.66 -12.94
N PHE A 53 -7.72 14.71 -13.38
CA PHE A 53 -9.12 14.99 -13.77
C PHE A 53 -10.14 14.93 -12.61
N HIS A 54 -9.69 14.96 -11.35
CA HIS A 54 -10.56 14.80 -10.18
C HIS A 54 -10.80 16.11 -9.41
N ASP A 55 -12.00 16.24 -8.83
CA ASP A 55 -12.54 17.47 -8.24
C ASP A 55 -11.94 17.70 -6.82
N ARG A 56 -10.75 18.31 -6.77
CA ARG A 56 -10.26 19.31 -5.78
C ARG A 56 -10.48 19.13 -4.26
N SER A 57 -10.40 17.94 -3.67
CA SER A 57 -10.38 17.85 -2.17
C SER A 57 -9.10 17.27 -1.56
N ARG A 58 -8.28 16.55 -2.33
CA ARG A 58 -6.98 16.03 -1.89
C ARG A 58 -6.05 15.92 -3.09
N ASP A 59 -4.90 16.58 -3.05
CA ASP A 59 -3.84 16.36 -4.02
C ASP A 59 -3.22 14.98 -3.74
N PHE A 60 -3.40 14.03 -4.65
CA PHE A 60 -2.75 12.73 -4.63
C PHE A 60 -2.24 12.36 -6.01
N ASP A 61 -1.14 11.60 -6.07
CA ASP A 61 -0.46 11.26 -7.34
C ASP A 61 -0.87 9.89 -7.89
N TYR A 62 -1.41 9.02 -7.04
CA TYR A 62 -1.71 7.64 -7.40
C TYR A 62 -3.07 7.20 -6.87
N TRP A 63 -3.71 6.34 -7.64
CA TRP A 63 -4.80 5.49 -7.18
C TRP A 63 -4.25 4.12 -6.81
N LEU A 64 -4.65 3.61 -5.64
CA LEU A 64 -4.50 2.22 -5.26
C LEU A 64 -5.83 1.51 -5.43
N TYR A 65 -5.85 0.40 -6.17
CA TYR A 65 -7.00 -0.48 -6.31
C TYR A 65 -6.72 -1.83 -5.65
N PHE A 66 -7.72 -2.33 -4.94
CA PHE A 66 -7.75 -3.68 -4.36
C PHE A 66 -8.58 -4.58 -5.27
N ARG A 67 -8.07 -5.75 -5.68
CA ARG A 67 -8.74 -6.62 -6.66
C ARG A 67 -9.82 -7.50 -6.02
N ASP A 68 -10.88 -6.85 -5.52
CA ASP A 68 -12.07 -7.48 -4.92
C ASP A 68 -13.16 -7.86 -5.95
N GLU A 69 -13.10 -7.29 -7.16
CA GLU A 69 -14.02 -7.56 -8.28
C GLU A 69 -13.26 -7.83 -9.60
N THR A 70 -13.92 -8.49 -10.56
CA THR A 70 -13.35 -8.77 -11.90
C THR A 70 -13.16 -7.49 -12.74
N ASN A 71 -13.91 -6.41 -12.48
CA ASN A 71 -13.75 -5.15 -13.20
C ASN A 71 -13.07 -4.11 -12.31
N TRP A 72 -11.87 -3.64 -12.69
CA TRP A 72 -11.09 -2.65 -11.94
C TRP A 72 -11.86 -1.36 -11.64
N LYS A 73 -12.78 -0.95 -12.51
CA LYS A 73 -13.59 0.25 -12.31
C LYS A 73 -14.61 0.11 -11.16
N ARG A 74 -14.92 -1.13 -10.78
CA ARG A 74 -15.84 -1.46 -9.68
C ARG A 74 -15.10 -1.87 -8.41
N CYS A 75 -13.78 -1.98 -8.49
CA CYS A 75 -12.96 -2.36 -7.34
C CYS A 75 -12.90 -1.26 -6.29
N SER A 76 -12.76 -1.66 -5.04
CA SER A 76 -12.40 -0.75 -3.96
C SER A 76 -11.08 -0.04 -4.28
N ARG A 77 -11.05 1.28 -4.08
CA ARG A 77 -9.85 2.09 -4.36
C ARG A 77 -9.67 3.24 -3.40
N THR A 78 -8.45 3.74 -3.31
CA THR A 78 -8.12 4.94 -2.55
C THR A 78 -7.08 5.80 -3.25
N GLY A 79 -7.21 7.12 -3.12
CA GLY A 79 -6.21 8.08 -3.57
C GLY A 79 -5.07 8.18 -2.54
N LEU A 80 -3.84 8.11 -3.03
CA LEU A 80 -2.61 8.07 -2.22
C LEU A 80 -1.88 9.41 -2.23
N ALA A 81 -2.04 10.17 -1.16
CA ALA A 81 -1.38 11.44 -0.97
C ALA A 81 0.09 11.25 -0.52
N LYS A 82 0.97 12.12 -1.00
CA LYS A 82 2.33 12.23 -0.47
C LYS A 82 2.32 12.68 0.98
N THR A 83 3.19 12.07 1.77
CA THR A 83 3.41 12.47 3.16
C THR A 83 4.64 13.38 3.27
N ASN A 84 4.92 13.86 4.47
CA ASN A 84 6.17 14.56 4.79
C ASN A 84 7.37 13.60 4.97
N ILE A 85 7.19 12.30 4.74
CA ILE A 85 8.22 11.28 4.84
C ILE A 85 8.46 10.73 3.44
N ASN A 86 9.72 10.74 3.01
CA ASN A 86 10.10 10.19 1.70
C ASN A 86 9.68 8.72 1.62
N ASN A 87 9.27 8.29 0.42
CA ASN A 87 8.90 6.90 0.13
C ASN A 87 7.66 6.40 0.91
N VAL A 88 6.91 7.30 1.56
CA VAL A 88 5.67 6.98 2.27
C VAL A 88 4.50 7.75 1.67
N LEU A 89 3.46 7.02 1.30
CA LEU A 89 2.17 7.55 0.85
C LEU A 89 1.07 7.17 1.85
N GLU A 90 0.01 7.97 1.90
CA GLU A 90 -1.15 7.69 2.76
C GLU A 90 -2.46 7.87 2.02
N GLY A 91 -3.43 7.00 2.32
CA GLY A 91 -4.76 7.00 1.75
C GLY A 91 -5.78 6.49 2.76
N ASN A 92 -7.05 6.48 2.38
CA ASN A 92 -8.11 5.93 3.21
C ASN A 92 -9.07 5.04 2.42
N ILE A 93 -9.40 3.88 2.95
CA ILE A 93 -10.50 3.06 2.41
C ILE A 93 -11.80 3.62 3.00
N SER A 94 -12.71 4.00 2.11
CA SER A 94 -14.01 4.51 2.49
C SER A 94 -15.06 3.42 2.54
N ARG A 95 -16.03 3.58 3.42
CA ARG A 95 -17.28 2.83 3.39
C ARG A 95 -18.34 3.64 2.68
N GLU A 96 -19.06 2.99 1.77
CA GLU A 96 -20.28 3.55 1.20
C GLU A 96 -21.38 3.64 2.26
N LEU A 97 -21.95 4.82 2.42
CA LEU A 97 -23.18 5.04 3.15
C LEU A 97 -24.33 5.14 2.15
N ASN A 98 -25.23 4.16 2.23
CA ASN A 98 -26.53 4.21 1.56
C ASN A 98 -27.42 5.22 2.26
N LEU A 99 -27.26 6.51 1.92
CA LEU A 99 -28.18 7.54 2.38
C LEU A 99 -29.52 7.40 1.64
N THR A 100 -30.62 7.64 2.34
CA THR A 100 -31.97 7.70 1.74
C THR A 100 -32.11 8.79 0.68
N THR A 101 -31.22 9.79 0.71
CA THR A 101 -31.11 10.84 -0.31
C THR A 101 -29.74 10.74 -0.99
N LYS A 102 -29.75 10.56 -2.33
CA LYS A 102 -28.53 10.58 -3.13
C LYS A 102 -27.94 12.00 -3.14
N THR A 103 -26.62 12.10 -3.29
CA THR A 103 -25.97 13.40 -3.50
C THR A 103 -26.45 14.02 -4.83
N ALA A 104 -26.24 15.33 -5.00
CA ALA A 104 -26.58 16.02 -6.27
C ALA A 104 -25.89 15.40 -7.51
N LYS A 105 -24.82 14.62 -7.31
CA LYS A 105 -24.09 13.88 -8.37
C LYS A 105 -24.60 12.45 -8.56
N GLY A 106 -25.63 12.02 -7.83
CA GLY A 106 -26.25 10.68 -7.93
C GLY A 106 -25.45 9.54 -7.31
N THR A 107 -24.32 9.85 -6.65
CA THR A 107 -23.43 8.87 -6.00
C THR A 107 -23.75 8.71 -4.51
N ASN A 108 -23.43 7.53 -3.97
CA ASN A 108 -23.47 7.26 -2.53
C ASN A 108 -22.48 8.18 -1.78
N PHE A 109 -22.76 8.44 -0.51
CA PHE A 109 -21.84 9.21 0.32
C PHE A 109 -20.76 8.27 0.84
N GLU A 110 -19.50 8.63 0.69
CA GLU A 110 -18.37 7.83 1.18
C GLU A 110 -17.78 8.44 2.44
N THR A 111 -17.59 7.61 3.47
CA THR A 111 -16.89 8.03 4.70
C THR A 111 -15.59 7.25 4.86
N PRO A 112 -14.44 7.92 5.02
CA PRO A 112 -13.18 7.26 5.38
C PRO A 112 -13.36 6.39 6.63
N GLN A 113 -12.97 5.12 6.55
CA GLN A 113 -13.09 4.15 7.64
C GLN A 113 -11.74 3.57 8.06
N HIS A 114 -10.84 3.32 7.10
CA HIS A 114 -9.54 2.71 7.36
C HIS A 114 -8.42 3.58 6.82
N LEU A 115 -7.35 3.73 7.59
CA LEU A 115 -6.12 4.39 7.16
C LEU A 115 -5.23 3.37 6.45
N VAL A 116 -4.71 3.75 5.29
CA VAL A 116 -3.76 2.99 4.51
C VAL A 116 -2.44 3.75 4.47
N ILE A 117 -1.35 3.09 4.84
CA ILE A 117 0.01 3.60 4.67
C ILE A 117 0.73 2.71 3.66
N ILE A 118 1.34 3.32 2.65
CA ILE A 118 2.21 2.61 1.71
C ILE A 118 3.64 3.04 1.93
N GLN A 119 4.55 2.08 1.95
CA GLN A 119 5.98 2.31 1.97
C GLN A 119 6.65 1.61 0.79
N SER A 120 7.50 2.30 0.05
CA SER A 120 8.27 1.69 -1.04
C SER A 120 9.52 2.47 -1.38
N ASN A 121 10.67 1.78 -1.44
CA ASN A 121 11.90 2.36 -1.96
C ASN A 121 11.92 2.48 -3.49
N ASP A 122 11.12 1.66 -4.16
CA ASP A 122 10.99 1.62 -5.61
C ASP A 122 9.62 1.03 -5.96
N LEU A 123 8.67 1.91 -6.31
CA LEU A 123 7.31 1.52 -6.65
C LEU A 123 7.28 0.53 -7.82
N HIS A 124 8.29 0.48 -8.69
CA HIS A 124 8.32 -0.47 -9.80
C HIS A 124 8.79 -1.88 -9.39
N LYS A 125 9.23 -2.08 -8.15
CA LYS A 125 9.66 -3.41 -7.66
C LYS A 125 8.68 -4.01 -6.68
N GLY A 126 8.20 -3.21 -5.74
CA GLY A 126 7.31 -3.70 -4.70
C GLY A 126 6.97 -2.61 -3.70
N LEU A 127 5.99 -2.92 -2.86
CA LEU A 127 5.51 -2.00 -1.84
C LEU A 127 5.02 -2.77 -0.62
N THR A 128 5.07 -2.10 0.52
CA THR A 128 4.48 -2.56 1.78
C THR A 128 3.22 -1.75 2.04
N VAL A 129 2.11 -2.44 2.30
CA VAL A 129 0.82 -1.83 2.64
C VAL A 129 0.49 -2.15 4.09
N ASP A 130 0.31 -1.11 4.88
CA ASP A 130 -0.17 -1.20 6.25
C ASP A 130 -1.60 -0.67 6.31
N ILE A 131 -2.53 -1.48 6.80
CA ILE A 131 -3.94 -1.10 6.96
C ILE A 131 -4.28 -1.06 8.45
N PHE A 132 -4.73 0.11 8.89
CA PHE A 132 -5.26 0.35 10.22
C PHE A 132 -6.78 0.30 10.14
N LYS A 133 -7.34 -0.85 10.52
CA LYS A 133 -8.78 -1.09 10.48
C LYS A 133 -9.51 -0.18 11.47
N ASP A 134 -10.68 0.30 11.06
CA ASP A 134 -11.56 1.22 11.80
C ASP A 134 -10.87 2.46 12.39
N PHE A 135 -9.73 2.86 11.82
CA PHE A 135 -8.94 3.99 12.26
C PHE A 135 -8.76 5.00 11.13
N TYR A 136 -9.17 6.25 11.37
CA TYR A 136 -8.98 7.35 10.44
C TYR A 136 -8.64 8.64 11.20
N VAL A 137 -7.62 9.36 10.72
CA VAL A 137 -7.15 10.59 11.36
C VAL A 137 -7.67 11.82 10.62
N ARG A 138 -8.57 12.57 11.26
CA ARG A 138 -9.17 13.78 10.68
C ARG A 138 -8.24 15.00 10.66
N LYS A 139 -7.37 15.13 11.67
CA LYS A 139 -6.47 16.28 11.83
C LYS A 139 -5.12 15.98 11.21
N LYS A 140 -4.68 16.80 10.24
CA LYS A 140 -3.44 16.59 9.48
C LYS A 140 -2.20 16.55 10.39
N GLU A 141 -2.18 17.33 11.46
CA GLU A 141 -1.09 17.41 12.42
C GLU A 141 -0.93 16.11 13.19
N ILE A 142 -2.04 15.54 13.67
CA ILE A 142 -2.05 14.23 14.35
C ILE A 142 -1.58 13.15 13.38
N LEU A 143 -2.06 13.19 12.13
CA LEU A 143 -1.65 12.22 11.10
C LEU A 143 -0.14 12.29 10.86
N LYS A 144 0.44 13.50 10.72
CA LYS A 144 1.89 13.66 10.56
C LYS A 144 2.67 13.06 11.73
N HIS A 145 2.23 13.27 12.97
CA HIS A 145 2.86 12.67 14.14
C HIS A 145 2.75 11.15 14.15
N PHE A 146 1.56 10.63 13.85
CA PHE A 146 1.30 9.20 13.76
C PHE A 146 2.16 8.53 12.69
N LEU A 147 2.22 9.10 11.48
CA LEU A 147 3.05 8.62 10.38
C LEU A 147 4.54 8.61 10.74
N LYS A 148 5.01 9.65 11.45
CA LYS A 148 6.40 9.72 11.91
C LYS A 148 6.71 8.61 12.93
N GLU A 149 5.84 8.40 13.91
CA GLU A 149 6.00 7.31 14.88
C GLU A 149 5.99 5.95 14.20
N HIS A 150 5.01 5.73 13.32
CA HIS A 150 4.88 4.50 12.54
C HIS A 150 6.15 4.22 11.73
N TYR A 151 6.65 5.22 11.00
CA TYR A 151 7.86 5.08 10.18
C TYR A 151 9.12 4.83 11.01
N ILE A 152 9.26 5.47 12.19
CA ILE A 152 10.40 5.19 13.08
C ILE A 152 10.38 3.75 13.57
N LYS A 153 9.20 3.22 13.91
CA LYS A 153 9.05 1.89 14.51
C LYS A 153 9.08 0.77 13.47
N HIS A 154 8.47 1.00 12.31
CA HIS A 154 8.16 -0.04 11.32
C HIS A 154 8.58 0.31 9.90
N GLY A 155 9.24 1.45 9.72
CA GLY A 155 9.70 1.92 8.42
C GLY A 155 10.63 0.92 7.75
N ILE A 156 10.55 0.81 6.43
CA ILE A 156 11.56 0.12 5.62
C ILE A 156 12.84 0.99 5.65
N THR A 157 13.56 0.97 6.77
CA THR A 157 14.84 1.67 6.87
C THR A 157 15.83 1.03 5.92
N LYS A 158 16.67 1.83 5.25
CA LYS A 158 17.93 1.39 4.62
C LYS A 158 18.90 0.84 5.67
N LYS A 159 18.52 -0.18 6.43
CA LYS A 159 19.49 -1.05 7.10
C LYS A 159 20.06 -1.97 6.01
N GLU A 160 20.96 -1.44 5.19
CA GLU A 160 21.99 -2.25 4.54
C GLU A 160 22.82 -2.93 5.65
N LEU A 161 23.28 -4.18 5.51
CA LEU A 161 24.35 -4.56 4.60
C LEU A 161 24.14 -5.94 3.96
N LEU A 162 24.62 -6.03 2.72
CA LEU A 162 25.25 -7.23 2.15
C LEU A 162 26.02 -8.00 3.23
N THR A 163 25.53 -9.17 3.63
CA THR A 163 26.40 -10.20 4.20
C THR A 163 27.05 -10.96 3.04
N SER A 164 28.13 -10.38 2.54
CA SER A 164 29.21 -11.18 1.98
C SER A 164 29.87 -11.96 3.13
N SER A 165 29.42 -13.18 3.42
CA SER A 165 30.25 -14.22 4.03
C SER A 165 29.52 -15.57 4.05
N LEU A 166 29.76 -16.35 2.99
CA LEU A 166 30.00 -17.80 2.97
C LEU A 166 30.44 -18.05 1.51
N VAL A 167 31.64 -17.66 1.11
CA VAL A 167 32.84 -18.52 1.20
C VAL A 167 32.57 -19.84 1.90
N CYS A 168 32.17 -20.83 1.10
CA CYS A 168 32.47 -22.27 1.17
C CYS A 168 31.91 -22.82 -0.16
N SER A 169 32.65 -23.36 -1.11
CA SER A 169 34.05 -23.74 -1.19
C SER A 169 34.30 -24.07 -2.66
N ASN A 170 35.41 -23.59 -3.21
CA ASN A 170 36.01 -24.19 -4.40
C ASN A 170 36.28 -25.66 -4.09
N VAL A 171 35.50 -26.58 -4.66
CA VAL A 171 35.90 -27.98 -4.80
C VAL A 171 35.79 -28.32 -6.28
N CYS A 172 36.80 -27.88 -7.04
CA CYS A 172 37.32 -28.70 -8.13
C CYS A 172 38.35 -29.64 -7.50
N ILE A 173 38.04 -30.93 -7.46
CA ILE A 173 39.07 -31.96 -7.47
C ILE A 173 38.87 -32.70 -8.79
N ASN A 174 39.73 -32.37 -9.75
CA ASN A 174 39.98 -33.21 -10.91
C ASN A 174 40.75 -34.45 -10.42
N GLY A 175 40.18 -35.62 -10.68
CA GLY A 175 40.89 -36.87 -11.01
C GLY A 175 41.78 -37.53 -9.96
N GLN A 176 41.48 -38.80 -9.66
CA GLN A 176 42.45 -39.89 -9.79
C GLN A 176 41.74 -41.26 -9.73
N ARG A 177 41.89 -42.00 -10.85
CA ARG A 177 41.72 -43.44 -11.11
C ARG A 177 40.40 -44.14 -10.78
#